data_AF-A0A0F9DXK6-F1
#
_entry.id   AF-A0A0F9DXK6-F1
#
_cell.length_a   1.000
_cell.length_b   1.000
_cell.length_c   1.000
_cell.angle_alpha   90.00
_cell.angle_beta   90.00
_cell.angle_gamma   90.00
#
_symmetry.space_group_name_H-M   'P 1'
#
loop_
_entity.id
_entity.type
_entity.pdbx_description
1 polymer ?
#
loop_
_entity_poly.entity_id
_entity_poly.type
_entity_poly.pdbx_seq_one_letter_code
_entity_poly.pdbx_strand_id
1 'polypeptide(L)' 'PKIPYSLLVFHGDYQMKDLPITPRKQAEKCLKVAREYLKNVQIGNKFLLGFS' A
#
# COMPACT_ATOMS: atom_id res chain seq x y z
N PRO A 1 -15.32 6.52 -9.19
CA PRO A 1 -15.08 7.46 -8.06
C PRO A 1 -13.89 8.41 -8.35
N LYS A 2 -14.07 9.74 -8.15
CA LYS A 2 -13.03 10.77 -8.41
C LYS A 2 -12.26 11.19 -7.14
N ILE A 3 -12.72 10.77 -5.96
CA ILE A 3 -12.04 11.03 -4.68
C ILE A 3 -10.64 10.40 -4.74
N PRO A 4 -9.57 11.11 -4.34
CA PRO A 4 -8.23 10.54 -4.30
C PRO A 4 -8.10 9.53 -3.15
N TYR A 5 -7.56 8.36 -3.45
CA TYR A 5 -7.26 7.29 -2.49
C TYR A 5 -5.77 7.00 -2.43
N SER A 6 -5.26 6.76 -1.23
CA SER A 6 -3.87 6.34 -0.99
C SER A 6 -3.86 4.99 -0.28
N LEU A 7 -3.29 3.96 -0.94
CA LEU A 7 -3.05 2.65 -0.36
C LEU A 7 -1.74 2.71 0.42
N LEU A 8 -1.81 2.71 1.76
CA LEU A 8 -0.64 2.86 2.61
C LEU A 8 0.13 1.54 2.74
N VAL A 9 1.44 1.58 2.45
CA VAL A 9 2.34 0.48 2.83
C VAL A 9 2.48 0.49 4.34
N PHE A 10 2.19 -0.65 4.96
CA PHE A 10 2.27 -0.84 6.40
C PHE A 10 3.66 -1.34 6.81
N HIS A 11 4.19 -0.78 7.90
CA HIS A 11 5.40 -1.23 8.57
C HIS A 11 5.19 -1.10 10.09
N GLY A 12 5.37 -2.18 10.83
CA GLY A 12 4.99 -2.34 12.23
C GLY A 12 5.93 -1.69 13.27
N ASP A 13 6.47 -0.49 13.03
CA ASP A 13 7.59 0.07 13.81
C ASP A 13 7.33 0.24 15.33
N TYR A 14 6.08 0.52 15.72
CA TYR A 14 5.76 0.92 17.09
C TYR A 14 5.00 -0.15 17.89
N GLN A 15 3.67 -0.25 17.73
CA GLN A 15 2.80 -1.12 18.55
C GLN A 15 2.42 -2.44 17.86
N MET A 16 2.87 -2.67 16.63
CA MET A 16 2.47 -3.81 15.79
C MET A 16 3.70 -4.51 15.21
N LYS A 17 4.72 -4.70 16.04
CA LYS A 17 6.03 -5.26 15.64
C LYS A 17 5.95 -6.74 15.24
N ASP A 18 4.88 -7.41 15.65
CA ASP A 18 4.54 -8.79 15.29
C ASP A 18 3.97 -8.92 13.87
N LEU A 19 3.52 -7.82 13.26
CA LEU A 19 3.00 -7.80 11.91
C LEU A 19 4.11 -7.54 10.89
N PRO A 20 4.15 -8.31 9.78
CA PRO A 20 5.14 -8.10 8.74
C PRO A 20 4.88 -6.79 7.99
N ILE A 21 5.92 -6.29 7.33
CA ILE A 21 5.77 -5.22 6.34
C ILE A 21 4.85 -5.67 5.20
N THR A 22 4.11 -4.74 4.60
CA THR A 22 3.33 -5.05 3.39
C THR A 22 4.27 -5.47 2.25
N PRO A 23 4.13 -6.70 1.71
CA PRO A 23 5.00 -7.15 0.62
C PRO A 23 4.81 -6.32 -0.65
N ARG A 24 5.90 -6.00 -1.36
CA ARG A 24 5.84 -5.27 -2.63
C ARG A 24 4.88 -5.88 -3.64
N LYS A 25 4.93 -7.20 -3.81
CA LYS A 25 4.02 -7.93 -4.72
C LYS A 25 2.55 -7.73 -4.36
N GLN A 26 2.23 -7.69 -3.06
CA GLN A 26 0.87 -7.45 -2.59
C GLN A 26 0.45 -6.01 -2.84
N ALA A 27 1.29 -5.02 -2.51
CA ALA A 27 1.00 -3.61 -2.74
C ALA A 27 0.74 -3.31 -4.23
N GLU A 28 1.58 -3.87 -5.13
CA GLU A 28 1.43 -3.72 -6.58
C GLU A 28 0.14 -4.40 -7.10
N LYS A 29 -0.18 -5.61 -6.61
CA LYS A 29 -1.43 -6.31 -6.96
C LYS A 29 -2.66 -5.54 -6.50
N CYS A 30 -2.65 -5.02 -5.27
CA CYS A 30 -3.73 -4.18 -4.74
C CYS A 30 -3.91 -2.91 -5.56
N LEU A 31 -2.82 -2.23 -5.93
CA LEU A 31 -2.90 -1.04 -6.79
C LEU A 31 -3.49 -1.37 -8.17
N LYS A 32 -3.10 -2.50 -8.77
CA LYS A 32 -3.63 -2.96 -10.06
C LYS A 32 -5.15 -3.12 -10.00
N VAL A 33 -5.65 -3.87 -9.02
CA VAL A 33 -7.08 -4.11 -8.84
C VAL A 33 -7.80 -2.81 -8.48
N ALA A 34 -7.24 -2.00 -7.59
CA ALA A 34 -7.85 -0.74 -7.19
C ALA A 34 -8.05 0.22 -8.38
N ARG A 35 -7.14 0.23 -9.36
CA ARG A 35 -7.26 1.05 -10.58
C ARG A 35 -8.42 0.64 -11.49
N GLU A 36 -8.94 -0.58 -11.37
CA GLU A 36 -10.11 -1.03 -12.11
C GLU A 36 -11.40 -0.33 -11.60
N TYR A 37 -11.41 0.09 -10.33
CA TYR A 37 -12.58 0.68 -9.68
C TYR A 37 -12.38 2.15 -9.28
N LEU A 38 -11.14 2.60 -9.08
CA LEU A 38 -10.78 3.93 -8.60
C LEU A 38 -9.93 4.68 -9.63
N LYS A 39 -10.34 5.90 -9.97
CA LYS A 39 -9.64 6.72 -10.98
C LYS A 39 -8.36 7.34 -10.44
N ASN A 40 -8.39 7.78 -9.18
CA ASN A 40 -7.30 8.50 -8.52
C ASN A 40 -6.76 7.69 -7.35
N VAL A 41 -6.04 6.60 -7.63
CA VAL A 41 -5.46 5.73 -6.60
C VAL A 41 -3.95 5.62 -6.75
N GLN A 42 -3.24 5.70 -5.63
CA GLN A 42 -1.79 5.57 -5.56
C GLN A 42 -1.36 4.78 -4.32
N ILE A 43 -0.11 4.32 -4.31
CA ILE A 43 0.53 3.76 -3.12
C ILE A 43 1.17 4.91 -2.32
N GLY A 44 0.86 5.02 -1.04
CA GLY A 44 1.54 5.88 -0.07
C GLY A 44 2.67 5.13 0.64
N ASN A 45 3.59 5.86 1.29
CA ASN A 45 4.76 5.30 1.97
C ASN A 45 5.61 4.35 1.10
N LYS A 46 5.77 4.68 -0.20
CA LYS A 46 6.48 3.82 -1.16
C LYS A 46 7.92 3.48 -0.76
N PHE A 47 8.57 4.35 0.02
CA PHE A 47 9.92 4.11 0.56
C PHE A 47 9.98 2.84 1.44
N LEU A 48 8.86 2.45 2.07
CA LEU A 48 8.77 1.22 2.85
C LEU A 48 8.84 -0.04 1.98
N LEU A 49 8.53 0.02 0.68
CA LEU A 49 8.63 -1.13 -0.22
C LEU A 49 10.08 -1.64 -0.43
N GLY A 50 11.08 -0.86 -0.01
CA GLY A 50 12.49 -1.29 -0.01
C GLY A 50 12.84 -2.26 1.13
N PHE A 51 11.99 -2.36 2.16
CA PHE A 51 12.19 -3.25 3.31
C PHE A 51 11.42 -4.57 3.19
N SER A 52 10.70 -4.79 2.08
CA SER A 52 9.84 -5.95 1.83
C SER A 52 10.42 -6.95 0.83
#